data_AF-A0A955HEI3-F1
#
_entry.id   AF-A0A955HEI3-F1
#
_cell.length_a   1.000
_cell.length_b   1.000
_cell.length_c   1.000
_cell.angle_alpha   90.00
_cell.angle_beta   90.00
_cell.angle_gamma   90.00
#
_symmetry.space_group_name_H-M   'P 1'
#
loop_
_entity.id
_entity.type
_entity.pdbx_description
1 polymer ?
#
loop_
_entity_poly.entity_id
_entity_poly.type
_entity_poly.pdbx_seq_one_letter_code
_entity_poly.pdbx_strand_id
1 'polypeptide(L)'
;IDLAKPSIVLAVMAAVGQYYQVKMMLQKKAVADEKKKEKIVKKEEKETEAPDFAQMMNKQMLYLMPVLTLVIGSTFAAGLALYWLASTLFTIAQQYYIIVREK
;
A
#
# COMPACT_ATOMS: atom_id res chain seq x y z
N ILE A 1 24.31 -10.45 7.31
CA ILE A 1 23.09 -10.13 8.09
C ILE A 1 22.73 -11.38 8.88
N ASP A 2 22.66 -11.29 10.20
CA ASP A 2 22.15 -12.37 11.05
C ASP A 2 20.62 -12.22 11.13
N LEU A 3 19.89 -13.24 10.68
CA LEU A 3 18.44 -13.19 10.58
C LEU A 3 17.74 -13.37 11.93
N ALA A 4 18.46 -13.89 12.94
CA ALA A 4 17.93 -14.05 14.30
C ALA A 4 18.00 -12.76 15.13
N LYS A 5 18.80 -11.77 14.70
CA LYS A 5 18.94 -10.47 15.36
C LYS A 5 18.12 -9.41 14.63
N PRO A 6 17.68 -8.33 15.30
CA PRO A 6 17.00 -7.24 14.63
C PRO A 6 17.88 -6.56 13.57
N SER A 7 17.25 -6.06 12.50
CA SER A 7 17.93 -5.33 11.43
C SER A 7 17.11 -4.14 10.99
N ILE A 8 17.56 -2.95 11.40
CA ILE A 8 16.93 -1.67 11.03
C ILE A 8 16.92 -1.48 9.52
N VAL A 9 17.99 -1.89 8.83
CA VAL A 9 18.09 -1.78 7.37
C VAL A 9 16.98 -2.57 6.67
N LEU A 10 16.74 -3.82 7.11
CA LEU A 10 15.66 -4.64 6.56
C LEU A 10 14.27 -4.08 6.92
N ALA A 11 14.09 -3.57 8.15
CA ALA A 11 12.85 -2.96 8.58
C ALA A 11 12.48 -1.71 7.74
N VAL A 12 13.47 -0.85 7.47
CA VAL A 12 13.29 0.33 6.61
C VAL A 12 12.92 -0.09 5.19
N MET A 13 13.63 -1.06 4.61
CA MET A 13 13.30 -1.55 3.27
C MET A 13 11.89 -2.15 3.20
N ALA A 14 11.49 -2.94 4.21
CA ALA A 14 10.15 -3.51 4.29
C ALA A 14 9.07 -2.43 4.39
N ALA A 15 9.25 -1.43 5.26
CA ALA A 15 8.32 -0.32 5.43
C ALA A 15 8.19 0.53 4.15
N VAL A 16 9.31 0.87 3.51
CA VAL A 16 9.31 1.59 2.23
C VAL A 16 8.61 0.78 1.15
N GLY A 17 8.90 -0.52 1.05
CA GLY A 17 8.19 -1.42 0.14
C GLY A 17 6.69 -1.41 0.37
N GLN A 18 6.24 -1.54 1.62
CA GLN A 18 4.82 -1.55 1.97
C GLN A 18 4.13 -0.23 1.62
N TYR A 19 4.80 0.91 1.84
CA TYR A 19 4.30 2.22 1.43
C TYR A 19 4.01 2.24 -0.08
N TYR A 20 4.96 1.78 -0.90
CA TYR A 20 4.77 1.73 -2.36
C TYR A 20 3.68 0.76 -2.79
N GLN A 21 3.61 -0.43 -2.17
CA GLN A 21 2.55 -1.40 -2.42
C GLN A 21 1.17 -0.78 -2.17
N VAL A 22 0.96 -0.15 -1.02
CA VAL A 22 -0.31 0.50 -0.67
C VAL A 22 -0.61 1.67 -1.61
N LYS A 23 0.38 2.52 -1.89
CA LYS A 23 0.23 3.65 -2.81
C LYS A 23 -0.24 3.19 -4.19
N MET A 24 0.34 2.12 -4.72
CA MET A 24 -0.04 1.55 -6.01
C MET A 24 -1.48 1.03 -6.01
N MET A 25 -1.91 0.37 -4.93
CA MET A 25 -3.29 -0.09 -4.77
C MET A 25 -4.29 1.08 -4.70
N LEU A 26 -3.95 2.13 -3.95
CA LEU A 26 -4.79 3.33 -3.83
C LEU A 26 -4.89 4.09 -5.15
N GLN A 27 -3.81 4.19 -5.92
CA GLN A 27 -3.83 4.78 -7.27
C GLN A 27 -4.71 3.96 -8.23
N LYS A 28 -4.68 2.62 -8.17
CA LYS A 28 -5.59 1.77 -8.97
C LYS A 28 -7.05 2.05 -8.61
N LYS A 29 -7.38 2.22 -7.32
CA LYS A 29 -8.73 2.61 -6.89
C LYS A 29 -9.12 3.99 -7.40
N ALA A 30 -8.24 4.99 -7.26
CA ALA A 30 -8.50 6.35 -7.74
C ALA A 30 -8.78 6.40 -9.26
N VAL A 31 -7.98 5.70 -10.08
CA VAL A 31 -8.20 5.65 -11.54
C VAL A 31 -9.49 4.89 -11.91
N ALA A 32 -9.82 3.82 -11.18
CA ALA A 32 -11.08 3.10 -11.37
C ALA A 32 -12.28 3.97 -11.00
N ASP A 33 -12.18 4.73 -9.90
CA ASP A 33 -13.21 5.65 -9.42
C ASP A 33 -13.36 6.87 -10.33
N GLU A 34 -12.28 7.40 -10.92
CA GLU A 34 -12.35 8.48 -11.93
C GLU A 34 -13.04 8.01 -13.22
N LYS A 35 -12.68 6.83 -13.76
CA LYS A 35 -13.39 6.24 -14.92
C LYS A 35 -14.87 5.97 -14.63
N LYS A 36 -15.20 5.66 -13.37
CA LYS A 36 -16.59 5.46 -12.93
C LYS A 36 -17.30 6.80 -12.73
N LYS A 37 -16.62 7.83 -12.19
CA LYS A 37 -17.13 9.20 -12.03
C LYS A 37 -17.36 9.90 -13.37
N GLU A 38 -16.49 9.79 -14.38
CA GLU A 38 -16.76 10.33 -15.73
C GLU A 38 -18.06 9.77 -16.33
N LYS A 39 -18.38 8.48 -16.06
CA LYS A 39 -19.64 7.87 -16.50
C LYS A 39 -20.86 8.33 -15.68
N ILE A 40 -20.68 8.73 -14.42
CA ILE A 40 -21.76 9.11 -13.49
C ILE A 40 -22.02 10.63 -13.48
N VAL A 41 -21.01 11.47 -13.71
CA VAL A 41 -21.11 12.94 -13.79
C VAL A 41 -22.05 13.41 -14.91
N LYS A 42 -22.30 12.58 -15.93
CA LYS A 42 -23.36 12.84 -16.90
C LYS A 42 -24.79 12.74 -16.34
N LYS A 43 -24.99 12.25 -15.11
CA LYS A 43 -26.32 11.89 -14.61
C LYS A 43 -26.80 12.66 -13.39
N GLU A 44 -26.01 12.88 -12.35
CA GLU A 44 -26.57 13.39 -11.09
C GLU A 44 -25.58 14.31 -10.36
N GLU A 45 -25.76 15.61 -10.56
CA GLU A 45 -25.31 16.63 -9.61
C GLU A 45 -26.13 16.48 -8.32
N LYS A 46 -25.54 15.90 -7.27
CA LYS A 46 -25.73 16.23 -5.84
C LYS A 46 -25.48 15.00 -4.96
N GLU A 47 -24.88 15.28 -3.81
CA GLU A 47 -24.76 14.42 -2.63
C GLU A 47 -23.74 13.28 -2.71
N THR A 48 -22.56 13.50 -2.14
CA THR A 48 -21.94 12.43 -1.34
C THR A 48 -20.96 13.03 -0.32
N GLU A 49 -21.32 12.98 0.96
CA GLU A 49 -20.48 13.32 2.12
C GLU A 49 -19.55 12.16 2.55
N ALA A 50 -19.54 11.05 1.80
CA ALA A 50 -18.65 9.90 1.99
C ALA A 50 -17.14 10.05 1.63
N PRO A 51 -16.66 11.08 0.89
CA PRO A 51 -15.24 11.21 0.54
C PRO A 51 -14.31 11.26 1.75
N ASP A 52 -14.69 11.94 2.83
CA ASP A 52 -13.74 12.29 3.90
C ASP A 52 -13.35 11.09 4.77
N PHE A 53 -14.31 10.23 5.14
CA PHE A 53 -14.01 9.04 5.94
C PHE A 53 -13.17 8.02 5.16
N ALA A 54 -13.52 7.77 3.89
CA ALA A 54 -12.77 6.83 3.04
C ALA A 54 -11.34 7.33 2.75
N GLN A 55 -11.16 8.63 2.50
CA GLN A 55 -9.85 9.23 2.31
C GLN A 55 -8.99 9.16 3.58
N MET A 56 -9.59 9.38 4.74
CA MET A 56 -8.90 9.27 6.02
C MET A 56 -8.38 7.86 6.26
N MET A 57 -9.22 6.83 6.02
CA MET A 57 -8.82 5.44 6.17
C MET A 57 -7.70 5.04 5.18
N ASN A 58 -7.76 5.54 3.95
CA ASN A 58 -6.69 5.34 2.97
C ASN A 58 -5.37 5.99 3.41
N LYS A 59 -5.41 7.21 3.96
CA LYS A 59 -4.22 7.88 4.52
C LYS A 59 -3.65 7.12 5.71
N GLN A 60 -4.51 6.61 6.60
CA GLN A 60 -4.07 5.78 7.72
C GLN A 60 -3.34 4.54 7.22
N MET A 61 -3.92 3.80 6.28
CA MET A 61 -3.25 2.62 5.71
C MET A 61 -1.94 2.96 5.00
N LEU A 62 -1.88 4.12 4.33
CA LEU A 62 -0.70 4.56 3.59
C LEU A 62 0.48 4.93 4.51
N TYR A 63 0.24 5.52 5.69
CA TYR A 63 1.30 6.01 6.56
C TYR A 63 1.46 5.20 7.85
N LEU A 64 0.35 4.84 8.52
CA LEU A 64 0.39 4.15 9.80
C LEU A 64 0.98 2.76 9.65
N MET A 65 0.56 2.00 8.64
CA MET A 65 1.02 0.62 8.47
C MET A 65 2.53 0.53 8.20
N PRO A 66 3.11 1.31 7.26
CA PRO A 66 4.56 1.33 7.09
C PRO A 66 5.33 1.76 8.34
N VAL A 67 4.81 2.73 9.10
CA VAL A 67 5.45 3.15 10.36
C VAL A 67 5.43 2.03 11.40
N LEU A 68 4.30 1.36 11.56
CA LEU A 68 4.20 0.21 12.47
C LEU A 68 5.13 -0.92 12.04
N THR A 69 5.21 -1.22 10.75
CA THR A 69 6.14 -2.21 10.21
C THR A 69 7.59 -1.84 10.44
N LEU A 70 7.96 -0.55 10.34
CA LEU A 70 9.30 -0.10 10.67
C LEU A 70 9.61 -0.34 12.16
N VAL A 71 8.71 0.07 13.05
CA VAL A 71 8.90 -0.08 14.50
C VAL A 71 9.02 -1.57 14.85
N ILE A 72 8.04 -2.39 14.43
CA ILE A 72 8.02 -3.83 14.72
C ILE A 72 9.20 -4.54 14.05
N GLY A 73 9.47 -4.26 12.78
CA GLY A 73 10.59 -4.86 12.06
C GLY A 73 11.96 -4.51 12.65
N SER A 74 12.08 -3.37 13.35
CA SER A 74 13.31 -2.95 14.02
C SER A 74 13.51 -3.57 15.40
N THR A 75 12.45 -4.09 16.04
CA THR A 75 12.50 -4.71 17.37
C THR A 75 12.58 -6.23 17.34
N PHE A 76 11.95 -6.86 16.34
CA PHE A 76 11.93 -8.31 16.18
C PHE A 76 13.09 -8.82 15.34
N ALA A 77 13.25 -10.15 15.29
CA ALA A 77 14.27 -10.81 14.47
C ALA A 77 14.16 -10.38 12.99
N ALA A 78 15.30 -10.13 12.34
CA ALA A 78 15.38 -9.64 10.97
C ALA A 78 14.70 -10.55 9.95
N GLY A 79 14.55 -11.84 10.24
CA GLY A 79 13.76 -12.77 9.43
C GLY A 79 12.32 -12.30 9.21
N LEU A 80 11.70 -11.63 10.19
CA LEU A 80 10.35 -11.07 10.07
C LEU A 80 10.31 -9.92 9.05
N ALA A 81 11.24 -8.96 9.18
CA ALA A 81 11.35 -7.84 8.25
C ALA A 81 11.67 -8.31 6.82
N LEU A 82 12.55 -9.31 6.69
CA LEU A 82 12.86 -9.92 5.39
C LEU A 82 11.64 -10.63 4.78
N TYR A 83 10.88 -11.37 5.58
CA TYR A 83 9.64 -12.02 5.14
C TYR A 83 8.65 -10.98 4.59
N TRP A 84 8.41 -9.90 5.33
CA TRP A 84 7.54 -8.83 4.86
C TRP A 84 8.05 -8.17 3.59
N LEU A 85 9.36 -7.85 3.52
CA LEU A 85 9.95 -7.27 2.32
C LEU A 85 9.76 -8.19 1.10
N ALA A 86 10.06 -9.48 1.23
CA ALA A 86 9.91 -10.44 0.14
C ALA A 86 8.45 -10.59 -0.31
N SER A 87 7.51 -10.69 0.63
CA SER A 87 6.08 -10.76 0.35
C SER A 87 5.55 -9.51 -0.36
N THR A 88 6.00 -8.33 0.09
CA THR A 88 5.66 -7.04 -0.52
C THR A 88 6.20 -6.92 -1.94
N LEU A 89 7.47 -7.26 -2.17
CA LEU A 89 8.06 -7.25 -3.50
C LEU A 89 7.34 -8.22 -4.44
N PHE A 90 7.01 -9.43 -3.97
CA PHE A 90 6.22 -10.38 -4.74
C PHE A 90 4.84 -9.82 -5.10
N THR A 91 4.16 -9.19 -4.15
CA THR A 91 2.84 -8.59 -4.39
C THR A 91 2.91 -7.45 -5.40
N ILE A 92 3.91 -6.57 -5.28
CA ILE A 92 4.14 -5.48 -6.24
C ILE A 92 4.39 -6.06 -7.64
N ALA A 93 5.25 -7.07 -7.75
CA ALA A 93 5.54 -7.74 -9.02
C ALA A 93 4.29 -8.37 -9.64
N GLN A 94 3.52 -9.12 -8.84
CA GLN A 94 2.25 -9.71 -9.27
C GLN A 94 1.29 -8.63 -9.77
N GLN A 95 1.14 -7.55 -9.01
CA GLN A 95 0.17 -6.52 -9.32
C GLN A 95 0.60 -5.69 -10.54
N TYR A 96 1.89 -5.47 -10.74
CA TYR A 96 2.44 -4.88 -11.96
C TYR A 96 2.16 -5.75 -13.18
N TYR A 97 2.42 -7.06 -13.10
CA TYR A 97 2.14 -8.01 -14.18
C TYR A 97 0.66 -8.03 -14.58
N ILE A 98 -0.25 -8.01 -13.60
CA ILE A 98 -1.70 -7.95 -13.86
C ILE A 98 -2.07 -6.64 -14.56
N ILE A 99 -1.56 -5.49 -14.08
CA ILE A 99 -1.88 -4.18 -14.69
C ILE A 99 -1.40 -4.08 -16.13
N VAL A 100 -0.22 -4.62 -16.44
CA VAL A 100 0.30 -4.63 -17.81
C VAL A 100 -0.55 -5.53 -18.72
N ARG A 101 -1.10 -6.63 -18.20
CA ARG A 101 -1.97 -7.53 -18.96
C ARG A 101 -3.40 -7.05 -19.17
N GLU A 102 -3.93 -6.26 -18.24
CA GLU A 102 -5.29 -5.68 -18.31
C GLU A 102 -5.37 -4.40 -19.16
N LYS A 103 -4.23 -3.89 -19.65
CA LYS A 103 -4.15 -2.78 -20.60
C LYS A 103 -4.19 -3.29 -22.04
#